data_AF-A0A1J3HJ57-F1
#
_entry.id   AF-A0A1J3HJ57-F1
#
_cell.length_a   1.000
_cell.length_b   1.000
_cell.length_c   1.000
_cell.angle_alpha   90.00
_cell.angle_beta   90.00
_cell.angle_gamma   90.00
#
_symmetry.space_group_name_H-M   'P 1'
#
loop_
_entity.id
_entity.type
_entity.pdbx_description
1 polymer ?
#
loop_
_entity_poly.entity_id
_entity_poly.type
_entity_poly.pdbx_seq_one_letter_code
_entity_poly.pdbx_strand_id
1 'polypeptide(L)'
;WCLNELLEIVNCKKEFNQIVIPVFYGLDPTHVRKQTGYFGKVFDETCLKSTEELKIQWKEALTNVANLLGYHSVTWDNEATMIEAIAG
;
A
#
# COMPACT_ATOMS: atom_id res chain seq x y z
N TRP A 1 6.79 11.66 0.63
CA TRP A 1 7.21 11.08 1.93
C TRP A 1 6.71 9.64 2.05
N CYS A 2 5.42 9.36 2.30
CA CYS A 2 4.91 7.98 2.45
C CYS A 2 5.28 7.00 1.31
N LEU A 3 5.26 7.45 0.05
CA LEU A 3 5.64 6.60 -1.08
C LEU A 3 7.14 6.23 -1.08
N ASN A 4 8.01 7.07 -0.51
CA ASN A 4 9.42 6.75 -0.34
C ASN A 4 9.63 5.76 0.81
N GLU A 5 8.87 5.90 1.89
CA GLU A 5 8.88 4.90 2.97
C GLU A 5 8.38 3.54 2.47
N LEU A 6 7.36 3.52 1.62
CA LEU A 6 6.88 2.30 0.98
C LEU A 6 7.96 1.63 0.12
N LEU A 7 8.77 2.41 -0.61
CA LEU A 7 9.92 1.87 -1.34
C LEU A 7 10.92 1.21 -0.40
N GLU A 8 11.25 1.88 0.70
CA GLU A 8 12.18 1.36 1.69
C GLU A 8 11.66 0.07 2.34
N ILE A 9 10.38 0.02 2.69
CA ILE A 9 9.73 -1.19 3.21
C ILE A 9 9.84 -2.35 2.20
N VAL A 10 9.62 -2.09 0.91
CA VAL A 10 9.74 -3.11 -0.14
C VAL A 10 11.19 -3.57 -0.31
N ASN A 11 12.17 -2.66 -0.19
CA ASN A 11 13.59 -3.00 -0.22
C ASN A 11 13.98 -3.86 0.99
N CYS A 12 13.64 -3.42 2.20
CA CYS A 12 13.91 -4.17 3.42
C CYS A 12 13.22 -5.54 3.45
N LYS A 13 12.02 -5.65 2.88
CA LYS A 13 11.36 -6.94 2.66
C LYS A 13 12.19 -7.88 1.78
N LYS A 14 12.80 -7.37 0.72
CA LYS A 14 13.61 -8.15 -0.22
C LYS A 14 14.99 -8.49 0.35
N GLU A 15 15.65 -7.53 1.00
CA GLU A 15 17.01 -7.68 1.48
C GLU A 15 17.09 -8.42 2.82
N PHE A 16 16.16 -8.15 3.72
CA PHE A 16 16.19 -8.64 5.10
C PHE A 16 15.05 -9.61 5.43
N ASN A 17 14.29 -10.07 4.42
CA ASN A 17 13.09 -10.88 4.59
C ASN A 17 12.08 -10.27 5.58
N GLN A 18 12.00 -8.95 5.67
CA GLN A 18 11.10 -8.26 6.58
C GLN A 18 9.63 -8.68 6.33
N ILE A 19 8.92 -8.98 7.42
CA ILE A 19 7.47 -9.22 7.38
C ILE A 19 6.77 -7.88 7.17
N VAL A 20 5.88 -7.84 6.17
CA VAL A 20 5.10 -6.66 5.81
C VAL A 20 3.64 -7.07 5.77
N ILE A 21 2.81 -6.38 6.53
CA ILE A 21 1.37 -6.62 6.63
C ILE A 21 0.66 -5.34 6.16
N PRO A 22 0.07 -5.33 4.96
CA PRO A 22 -0.72 -4.19 4.52
C PRO A 22 -2.07 -4.11 5.24
N VAL A 23 -2.49 -2.89 5.54
CA VAL A 23 -3.84 -2.57 6.02
C VAL A 23 -4.49 -1.63 5.00
N PHE A 24 -5.55 -2.08 4.35
CA PHE A 24 -6.33 -1.29 3.40
C PHE A 24 -7.53 -0.69 4.12
N TYR A 25 -7.50 0.62 4.32
CA TYR A 25 -8.50 1.33 5.10
C TYR A 25 -9.47 2.11 4.22
N GLY A 26 -10.75 1.76 4.26
CA GLY A 26 -11.84 2.46 3.57
C GLY A 26 -11.78 2.39 2.04
N LEU A 27 -11.03 1.43 1.47
CA LEU A 27 -10.88 1.28 0.03
C LEU A 27 -10.75 -0.19 -0.39
N ASP A 28 -11.06 -0.45 -1.66
CA ASP A 28 -10.72 -1.71 -2.31
C ASP A 28 -9.22 -1.73 -2.67
N PRO A 29 -8.43 -2.70 -2.17
CA PRO A 29 -7.02 -2.84 -2.52
C PRO A 29 -6.73 -2.95 -4.02
N THR A 30 -7.70 -3.33 -4.86
CA THR A 30 -7.52 -3.32 -6.31
C THR A 30 -7.19 -1.92 -6.84
N HIS A 31 -7.73 -0.86 -6.20
CA HIS A 31 -7.39 0.53 -6.51
C HIS A 31 -5.94 0.87 -6.14
N VAL A 32 -5.40 0.32 -5.06
CA VAL A 32 -3.99 0.47 -4.68
C VAL A 32 -3.11 -0.34 -5.62
N ARG A 33 -3.49 -1.59 -5.91
CA ARG A 33 -2.74 -2.53 -6.75
C ARG A 33 -2.60 -2.05 -8.19
N LYS A 34 -3.65 -1.47 -8.75
CA LYS A 34 -3.68 -0.99 -10.14
C LYS A 34 -3.51 0.52 -10.26
N GLN A 35 -3.42 1.23 -9.13
CA GLN A 35 -3.43 2.69 -9.04
C GLN A 35 -4.60 3.30 -9.84
N THR A 36 -5.81 2.82 -9.56
CA THR A 36 -7.07 3.24 -10.23
C THR A 36 -8.05 3.86 -9.22
N GLY A 37 -9.21 4.29 -9.68
CA GLY A 37 -10.24 4.89 -8.82
C GLY A 37 -9.79 6.23 -8.22
N TYR A 38 -10.31 6.56 -7.04
CA TYR A 38 -9.93 7.79 -6.33
C TYR A 38 -8.45 7.77 -5.90
N PHE A 39 -7.96 6.61 -5.43
CA PHE A 39 -6.55 6.43 -5.05
C PHE A 39 -5.61 6.74 -6.23
N GLY A 40 -5.92 6.21 -7.42
CA GLY A 40 -5.15 6.46 -8.64
C GLY A 40 -5.09 7.94 -9.04
N LYS A 41 -6.21 8.67 -8.93
CA LYS A 41 -6.25 10.11 -9.22
C LYS A 41 -5.31 10.90 -8.32
N VAL A 42 -5.40 10.67 -7.00
CA VAL A 42 -4.54 11.34 -6.02
C VAL A 42 -3.07 10.91 -6.20
N PHE A 43 -2.83 9.65 -6.56
CA PHE A 43 -1.49 9.16 -6.89
C PHE A 43 -0.90 9.90 -8.10
N ASP A 44 -1.65 10.07 -9.19
CA ASP A 44 -1.20 10.80 -10.37
C ASP A 44 -0.93 12.29 -10.05
N GLU A 45 -1.78 12.95 -9.26
CA GLU A 45 -1.54 14.32 -8.76
C GLU A 45 -0.25 14.41 -7.93
N THR A 46 -0.02 13.42 -7.06
CA THR A 46 1.21 13.33 -6.25
C THR A 46 2.46 13.19 -7.13
N CYS A 47 2.34 12.48 -8.26
CA CYS A 47 3.44 12.25 -9.19
C CYS A 47 3.75 13.43 -10.11
N LEU A 48 2.96 14.51 -10.13
CA LEU A 48 3.19 15.66 -11.03
C LEU A 48 4.56 16.33 -10.84
N LYS A 49 5.19 16.15 -9.68
CA LYS A 49 6.50 16.73 -9.34
C LYS A 49 7.62 15.69 -9.24
N SER A 50 7.34 14.42 -9.54
CA SER A 50 8.33 13.33 -9.51
C SER A 50 8.91 13.05 -10.89
N THR A 51 10.06 12.38 -10.95
CA THR A 51 10.57 11.83 -12.22
C THR A 51 9.78 10.59 -12.63
N GLU A 52 9.84 10.23 -13.91
CA GLU A 52 9.18 9.03 -14.43
C GLU A 52 9.75 7.74 -13.79
N GLU A 53 11.06 7.70 -13.52
CA GLU A 53 11.70 6.56 -12.85
C GLU A 53 11.13 6.37 -11.43
N LEU A 54 11.00 7.46 -10.68
CA LEU A 54 10.46 7.43 -9.33
C LEU A 54 8.97 7.04 -9.33
N LYS A 55 8.22 7.51 -10.32
CA LYS A 55 6.82 7.11 -10.54
C LYS A 55 6.69 5.61 -10.79
N ILE A 56 7.55 5.02 -11.63
CA ILE A 56 7.58 3.58 -11.90
C ILE A 56 7.88 2.80 -10.62
N GLN A 57 8.91 3.21 -9.88
CA GLN A 57 9.28 2.58 -8.61
C GLN A 57 8.10 2.58 -7.62
N TRP A 58 7.40 3.72 -7.46
CA TRP A 58 6.24 3.79 -6.57
C TRP A 58 5.08 2.89 -7.02
N LYS A 59 4.80 2.82 -8.34
CA LYS A 59 3.77 1.91 -8.87
C LYS A 59 4.08 0.46 -8.57
N GLU A 60 5.34 0.05 -8.77
CA GLU A 60 5.79 -1.30 -8.46
C GLU A 60 5.68 -1.59 -6.96
N ALA A 61 6.09 -0.65 -6.10
CA ALA A 61 6.00 -0.83 -4.65
C ALA A 61 4.55 -1.00 -4.18
N LEU A 62 3.64 -0.14 -4.66
CA LEU A 62 2.21 -0.23 -4.38
C LEU A 62 1.62 -1.57 -4.87
N THR A 63 1.99 -1.99 -6.07
CA THR A 63 1.54 -3.28 -6.64
C THR A 63 2.04 -4.46 -5.81
N ASN A 64 3.32 -4.46 -5.43
CA ASN A 64 3.92 -5.51 -4.61
C ASN A 64 3.24 -5.64 -3.25
N VAL A 65 3.09 -4.52 -2.52
CA VAL A 65 2.45 -4.53 -1.21
C VAL A 65 0.96 -4.89 -1.31
N ALA A 66 0.26 -4.43 -2.34
CA ALA A 66 -1.15 -4.78 -2.57
C ALA A 66 -1.41 -6.23 -3.02
N ASN A 67 -0.35 -7.01 -3.29
CA ASN A 67 -0.43 -8.45 -3.54
C ASN A 67 -0.12 -9.31 -2.31
N LEU A 68 0.28 -8.69 -1.19
CA LEU A 68 0.49 -9.41 0.07
C LEU A 68 -0.85 -9.70 0.77
N LEU A 69 -0.87 -10.74 1.59
CA LEU A 69 -1.96 -10.99 2.52
C LEU A 69 -1.98 -9.88 3.57
N GLY A 70 -3.16 -9.35 3.87
CA GLY A 70 -3.33 -8.28 4.84
C GLY A 70 -4.79 -8.07 5.20
N TYR A 71 -5.07 -6.92 5.80
CA TYR A 71 -6.36 -6.62 6.41
C TYR A 71 -7.08 -5.54 5.60
N HIS A 72 -8.38 -5.72 5.42
CA HIS A 72 -9.23 -4.86 4.60
C HIS A 72 -10.32 -4.32 5.52
N SER A 73 -10.28 -3.05 5.93
CA SER A 73 -11.19 -2.55 6.97
C SER A 73 -12.67 -2.73 6.60
N VAL A 74 -12.98 -2.74 5.30
CA VAL A 74 -14.34 -2.94 4.77
C VAL A 74 -14.89 -4.36 4.95
N THR A 75 -14.05 -5.34 5.29
CA THR A 75 -14.47 -6.73 5.58
C THR A 75 -14.74 -6.98 7.06
N TRP A 76 -14.54 -5.98 7.91
CA TRP A 76 -14.70 -6.08 9.36
C TRP A 76 -15.88 -5.23 9.83
N ASP A 77 -16.56 -5.68 10.88
CA ASP A 77 -17.72 -4.98 11.45
C ASP A 77 -17.33 -3.66 12.13
N ASN A 78 -16.16 -3.62 12.75
CA ASN A 78 -15.61 -2.42 13.38
C ASN A 78 -14.07 -2.47 13.45
N GLU A 79 -13.46 -1.31 13.68
CA GLU A 79 -11.99 -1.20 13.75
C GLU A 79 -11.38 -1.92 14.96
N ALA A 80 -12.08 -1.96 16.09
CA ALA A 80 -11.54 -2.56 17.31
C ALA A 80 -11.29 -4.06 17.10
N THR A 81 -12.23 -4.79 16.50
CA THR A 81 -12.06 -6.22 16.21
C THR A 81 -10.98 -6.48 15.16
N MET A 82 -10.85 -5.61 14.15
CA MET A 82 -9.75 -5.70 13.19
C MET A 82 -8.39 -5.50 13.87
N ILE A 83 -8.28 -4.49 14.73
CA ILE A 83 -7.04 -4.18 15.45
C ILE A 83 -6.67 -5.31 16.42
N GLU A 84 -7.64 -5.86 17.14
CA GLU A 84 -7.45 -7.04 18.00
C GLU A 84 -6.89 -8.23 17.20
N ALA A 85 -7.41 -8.48 15.98
CA ALA A 85 -6.93 -9.55 15.10
C ALA A 85 -5.56 -9.27 14.45
N ILE A 86 -5.09 -8.02 14.44
CA ILE A 86 -3.75 -7.66 13.98
C ILE A 86 -2.74 -7.78 15.14
N ALA A 87 -3.16 -7.43 16.36
CA ALA A 87 -2.30 -7.39 17.54
C ALA A 87 -2.14 -8.76 18.24
N GLY A 88 -3.14 -9.64 18.11
CA GLY A 88 -3.13 -11.00 18.64
C GLY A 88 -2.30 -11.97 17.82
#